data_AF-A0A957L1B7-F1
#
_entry.id   AF-A0A957L1B7-F1
#
_cell.length_a   1.000
_cell.length_b   1.000
_cell.length_c   1.000
_cell.angle_alpha   90.00
_cell.angle_beta   90.00
_cell.angle_gamma   90.00
#
_symmetry.space_group_name_H-M   'P 1'
#
loop_
_entity.id
_entity.type
_entity.pdbx_description
1 polymer ?
#
loop_
_entity_poly.entity_id
_entity_poly.type
_entity_poly.pdbx_seq_one_letter_code
_entity_poly.pdbx_strand_id
1 'polypeptide(L)' 'PFLEENPNPTEAEIREALSGNLCRCTGYQHIVDAVALAARERGE' A
#
# COMPACT_ATOMS: atom_id res chain seq x y z
N PRO A 1 0.38 -10.57 -4.81
CA PRO A 1 1.77 -10.19 -5.16
C PRO A 1 2.45 -9.34 -4.07
N PHE A 2 2.17 -8.03 -3.94
CA PHE A 2 2.89 -7.18 -2.98
C PHE A 2 2.67 -7.58 -1.51
N LEU A 3 1.43 -7.61 -1.03
CA LEU A 3 1.13 -7.97 0.38
C LEU A 3 1.27 -9.47 0.68
N GLU A 4 1.43 -10.30 -0.35
CA GLU A 4 1.75 -11.72 -0.16
C GLU A 4 3.26 -11.92 0.10
N GLU A 5 4.09 -11.08 -0.53
CA GLU A 5 5.55 -11.10 -0.40
C GLU A 5 6.04 -10.24 0.77
N ASN A 6 5.38 -9.10 1.03
CA ASN A 6 5.66 -8.19 2.13
C ASN A 6 4.37 -7.93 2.94
N PRO A 7 4.05 -8.78 3.94
CA PRO A 7 2.81 -8.68 4.71
C PRO A 7 2.79 -7.51 5.71
N ASN A 8 3.96 -6.96 6.08
CA ASN A 8 4.08 -5.85 7.03
C ASN A 8 4.91 -4.70 6.43
N PRO A 9 4.45 -4.09 5.33
CA PRO A 9 5.22 -3.05 4.66
C PRO A 9 5.18 -1.73 5.44
N THR A 10 6.27 -0.99 5.35
CA THR A 10 6.34 0.42 5.77
C THR A 10 5.61 1.31 4.76
N GLU A 11 5.25 2.54 5.16
CA GLU A 11 4.63 3.51 4.26
C GLU A 11 5.50 3.80 3.02
N ALA A 12 6.82 3.87 3.20
CA ALA A 12 7.77 4.11 2.11
C ALA A 12 7.75 2.97 1.08
N GLU A 13 7.70 1.71 1.53
CA GLU A 13 7.61 0.55 0.64
C GLU A 13 6.28 0.49 -0.10
N ILE A 14 5.17 0.87 0.55
CA ILE A 14 3.86 0.99 -0.11
C ILE A 14 3.93 2.04 -1.22
N ARG A 15 4.53 3.21 -0.97
CA ARG A 15 4.65 4.28 -1.96
C ARG A 15 5.54 3.86 -3.14
N GLU A 16 6.65 3.18 -2.88
CA GLU A 16 7.52 2.65 -3.91
C GLU A 16 6.79 1.61 -4.78
N ALA A 17 6.05 0.70 -4.16
CA ALA A 17 5.23 -0.28 -4.88
C ALA A 17 4.13 0.37 -5.75
N LEU A 18 3.66 1.55 -5.36
CA LEU A 18 2.66 2.32 -6.12
C LEU A 18 3.27 3.19 -7.24
N SER A 19 4.60 3.33 -7.33
CA SER A 19 5.27 4.23 -8.29
C SER A 19 4.92 3.96 -9.76
N GLY A 20 4.59 2.70 -10.10
CA GLY A 20 4.13 2.29 -11.44
C GLY A 20 2.63 2.50 -11.72
N ASN A 21 1.85 2.99 -10.75
CA ASN A 21 0.39 3.08 -10.84
C ASN A 21 -0.06 4.54 -10.79
N LEU A 22 -0.25 5.18 -11.95
CA LEU A 22 -0.65 6.59 -11.99
C LEU A 22 -2.08 6.81 -11.48
N CYS A 23 -2.22 7.67 -10.48
CA CYS A 23 -3.51 8.14 -9.96
C CYS A 23 -3.61 9.67 -10.08
N ARG A 24 -4.73 10.19 -10.58
CA ARG A 24 -4.93 11.64 -10.80
C ARG A 24 -5.78 12.34 -9.75
N CYS A 25 -6.56 11.59 -8.97
CA CYS A 25 -7.61 12.18 -8.12
C CYS A 25 -7.17 12.35 -6.66
N THR A 26 -6.55 11.32 -6.07
CA THR A 26 -6.41 11.20 -4.61
C THR A 26 -5.08 11.73 -4.06
N GLY A 27 -4.09 11.94 -4.92
CA GLY A 27 -2.72 12.25 -4.47
C GLY A 27 -2.06 11.11 -3.67
N TYR A 28 -2.52 9.87 -3.86
CA TYR A 28 -2.01 8.63 -3.25
C TYR A 28 -2.25 8.41 -1.76
N GLN A 29 -2.51 9.45 -0.95
CA GLN A 29 -2.60 9.27 0.50
C GLN A 29 -3.63 8.21 0.92
N HIS A 30 -4.86 8.30 0.41
CA HIS A 30 -5.90 7.32 0.75
C HIS A 30 -5.64 5.91 0.20
N ILE A 31 -4.85 5.77 -0.87
CA ILE A 31 -4.44 4.45 -1.38
C ILE A 31 -3.41 3.84 -0.41
N VAL A 32 -2.46 4.64 0.04
CA VAL A 32 -1.45 4.24 1.03
C VAL A 32 -2.14 3.80 2.33
N ASP A 33 -3.09 4.59 2.83
CA ASP A 33 -3.85 4.28 4.05
C ASP A 33 -4.62 2.95 3.90
N ALA A 34 -5.23 2.72 2.74
CA ALA A 34 -5.99 1.49 2.45
C ALA A 34 -5.09 0.26 2.37
N VAL A 35 -3.90 0.36 1.76
CA VAL A 35 -2.93 -0.74 1.72
C VAL A 35 -2.42 -1.06 3.12
N ALA A 36 -2.12 -0.04 3.94
CA ALA A 36 -1.70 -0.23 5.32
C ALA A 36 -2.80 -0.89 6.19
N LEU A 37 -4.07 -0.54 5.96
CA LEU A 37 -5.20 -1.21 6.60
C LEU A 37 -5.30 -2.69 6.17
N ALA A 38 -5.24 -2.96 4.87
CA ALA A 38 -5.31 -4.33 4.35
C ALA A 38 -4.15 -5.21 4.85
N ALA A 39 -2.95 -4.64 5.03
CA ALA A 39 -1.81 -5.35 5.62
C ALA A 39 -2.09 -5.77 7.07
N ARG A 40 -2.70 -4.89 7.88
CA ARG A 40 -3.08 -5.19 9.26
C ARG A 40 -4.16 -6.27 9.34
N GLU A 41 -5.22 -6.15 8.54
CA GLU A 41 -6.35 -7.09 8.55
C GLU A 41 -5.97 -8.50 8.07
N ARG A 42 -4.93 -8.64 7.23
CA ARG A 42 -4.42 -9.97 6.81
C ARG A 42 -3.61 -10.68 7.89
N GLY A 43 -3.17 -9.97 8.92
CA GLY A 43 -2.42 -10.53 10.06
C GLY A 43 -3.29 -10.99 11.22
N GLU A 44 -4.60 -10.78 11.14
CA GLU A 44 -5.63 -11.28 12.07
C GLU A 44 -6.19 -12.64 11.62
#